data_AF-A0A1F5SB18-F1
#
_entry.id   AF-A0A1F5SB18-F1
#
_cell.length_a   1.000
_cell.length_b   1.000
_cell.length_c   1.000
_cell.angle_alpha   90.00
_cell.angle_beta   90.00
_cell.angle_gamma   90.00
#
_symmetry.space_group_name_H-M   'P 1'
#
loop_
_entity.id
_entity.type
_entity.pdbx_description
1 polymer ?
#
loop_
_entity_poly.entity_id
_entity_poly.type
_entity_poly.pdbx_seq_one_letter_code
_entity_poly.pdbx_strand_id
1 'polypeptide(L)'
;MVIDWYKLLDNIHLGRARLVEAVTRLISFNFVRFYLLFLFGLNIINWLLAFYVNKNVSQNLVVLHYNVNLGVNLIGQATDIYIIPVLGLALITINFILLLNVYRKNKFLIHLLLGFSLLINLFLIASTASIYLINFR
;
A
#
# COMPACT_ATOMS: atom_id res chain seq x y z
N MET A 1 -30.56 7.44 -28.96
CA MET A 1 -29.95 8.16 -27.82
C MET A 1 -28.64 8.75 -28.32
N VAL A 2 -28.63 10.05 -28.68
CA VAL A 2 -27.42 10.71 -29.18
C VAL A 2 -26.55 11.04 -27.97
N ILE A 3 -25.35 10.44 -27.90
CA ILE A 3 -24.39 10.73 -26.82
C ILE A 3 -23.90 12.16 -27.02
N ASP A 4 -24.13 12.98 -26.00
CA ASP A 4 -23.82 14.39 -26.03
C ASP A 4 -22.36 14.62 -25.64
N TRP A 5 -21.47 14.48 -26.63
CA TRP A 5 -20.02 14.51 -26.42
C TRP A 5 -19.53 15.78 -25.72
N TYR A 6 -20.19 16.92 -25.89
CA TYR A 6 -19.83 18.16 -25.18
C TYR A 6 -20.08 18.06 -23.67
N LYS A 7 -21.19 17.45 -23.23
CA LYS A 7 -21.47 17.21 -21.81
C LYS A 7 -20.51 16.21 -21.20
N LEU A 8 -20.09 15.21 -21.97
CA LEU A 8 -19.10 14.23 -21.54
C LEU A 8 -17.74 14.90 -21.29
N LEU A 9 -17.27 15.69 -22.25
CA LEU A 9 -16.00 16.42 -22.13
C LEU A 9 -16.04 17.41 -20.96
N ASP A 10 -17.13 18.17 -20.82
CA ASP A 10 -17.28 19.13 -19.72
C ASP A 10 -17.26 18.44 -18.34
N ASN A 11 -17.96 17.31 -18.19
CA ASN A 11 -17.93 16.51 -16.96
C ASN A 11 -16.52 15.98 -16.62
N ILE A 12 -15.75 15.56 -17.63
CA ILE A 12 -14.36 15.11 -17.43
C ILE A 12 -13.48 16.28 -16.97
N HIS A 13 -13.62 17.45 -17.59
CA HIS A 13 -12.87 18.66 -17.20
C HIS A 13 -13.18 19.10 -15.78
N LEU A 14 -14.47 19.16 -15.41
CA LEU A 14 -14.92 19.52 -14.07
C LEU A 14 -14.47 18.48 -13.03
N GLY A 15 -14.54 17.19 -13.36
CA GLY A 15 -14.07 16.11 -12.50
C GLY A 15 -12.58 16.21 -12.20
N ARG A 16 -11.76 16.43 -13.24
CA ARG A 16 -10.31 16.60 -13.10
C ARG A 16 -9.97 17.82 -12.23
N ALA A 17 -10.61 18.96 -12.47
CA ALA A 17 -10.36 20.17 -11.70
C ALA A 17 -10.64 19.97 -10.19
N ARG A 18 -11.78 19.33 -9.86
CA ARG A 18 -12.15 18.98 -8.48
C ARG A 18 -11.16 18.02 -7.83
N LEU A 19 -10.68 17.03 -8.57
CA LEU A 19 -9.71 16.06 -8.08
C LEU A 19 -8.36 16.74 -7.77
N VAL A 20 -7.85 17.54 -8.70
CA VAL A 20 -6.60 18.29 -8.50
C VAL A 20 -6.72 19.19 -7.28
N GLU A 21 -7.82 19.93 -7.16
CA GLU A 21 -8.08 20.78 -5.99
C GLU A 21 -8.10 19.97 -4.68
N ALA A 22 -8.74 18.79 -4.67
CA ALA A 22 -8.78 17.92 -3.51
C ALA A 22 -7.40 17.40 -3.11
N VAL A 23 -6.60 16.96 -4.08
CA VAL A 23 -5.23 16.49 -3.85
C VAL A 23 -4.34 17.62 -3.34
N THR A 24 -4.37 18.80 -3.96
CA THR A 24 -3.56 19.95 -3.53
C THR A 24 -3.92 20.39 -2.12
N ARG A 25 -5.22 20.39 -1.77
CA ARG A 25 -5.68 20.70 -0.40
C ARG A 25 -5.30 19.62 0.62
N LEU A 26 -5.25 18.35 0.24
CA LEU A 26 -4.79 17.27 1.13
C LEU A 26 -3.28 17.36 1.39
N ILE A 27 -2.51 17.53 0.31
CA ILE A 27 -1.06 17.60 0.37
C ILE A 27 -0.59 18.92 1.01
N SER A 28 -1.42 19.97 1.07
CA SER A 28 -1.03 21.20 1.78
C SER A 28 -0.88 20.99 3.30
N PHE A 29 -1.48 19.94 3.87
CA PHE A 29 -1.30 19.61 5.28
C PHE A 29 0.05 18.94 5.54
N ASN A 30 0.89 19.56 6.38
CA ASN A 30 2.22 19.03 6.73
C ASN A 30 2.17 17.61 7.31
N PHE A 31 1.23 17.33 8.21
CA PHE A 31 1.11 16.00 8.79
C PHE A 31 0.81 14.94 7.72
N VAL A 32 -0.05 15.23 6.73
CA VAL A 32 -0.35 14.32 5.62
C VAL A 32 0.92 14.00 4.84
N ARG A 33 1.77 15.01 4.57
CA ARG A 33 3.07 14.79 3.91
C ARG A 33 3.97 13.84 4.70
N PHE A 34 4.06 14.03 6.02
CA PHE A 34 4.83 13.12 6.87
C PHE A 34 4.28 11.70 6.84
N TYR A 35 2.97 11.52 7.01
CA TYR A 35 2.34 10.19 6.90
C TYR A 35 2.64 9.53 5.56
N LEU A 36 2.47 10.25 4.45
CA LEU A 36 2.77 9.71 3.12
C LEU A 36 4.24 9.36 2.97
N LEU A 37 5.15 10.22 3.43
CA LEU A 37 6.59 9.94 3.41
C LEU A 37 6.92 8.66 4.18
N PHE A 38 6.39 8.50 5.39
CA PHE A 38 6.59 7.28 6.18
C PHE A 38 5.96 6.06 5.50
N LEU A 39 4.75 6.17 4.96
CA LEU A 39 4.06 5.07 4.27
C LEU A 39 4.86 4.59 3.05
N PHE A 40 5.29 5.51 2.18
CA PHE A 40 6.11 5.17 1.02
C PHE A 40 7.49 4.65 1.45
N GLY A 41 8.10 5.23 2.49
CA GLY A 41 9.35 4.74 3.06
C GLY A 41 9.25 3.29 3.56
N LEU A 42 8.22 2.97 4.34
CA LEU A 42 7.94 1.61 4.81
C LEU A 42 7.67 0.65 3.64
N ASN A 43 6.93 1.10 2.63
CA ASN A 43 6.67 0.27 1.45
C ASN A 43 7.95 -0.02 0.67
N ILE A 44 8.83 0.97 0.48
CA ILE A 44 10.16 0.79 -0.14
C ILE A 44 11.00 -0.18 0.68
N ILE A 45 11.04 -0.04 2.01
CA ILE A 45 11.74 -1.00 2.88
C ILE A 45 11.21 -2.42 2.65
N ASN A 46 9.90 -2.58 2.53
CA ASN A 46 9.28 -3.88 2.29
C ASN A 46 9.65 -4.45 0.91
N TRP A 47 9.73 -3.62 -0.14
CA TRP A 47 10.26 -4.01 -1.45
C TRP A 47 11.72 -4.47 -1.38
N LEU A 48 12.56 -3.74 -0.64
CA LEU A 48 13.97 -4.07 -0.46
C LEU A 48 14.15 -5.39 0.30
N LEU A 49 13.34 -5.64 1.34
CA LEU A 49 13.33 -6.90 2.06
C LEU A 49 12.88 -8.06 1.17
N ALA A 50 11.79 -7.90 0.42
CA ALA A 50 11.32 -8.91 -0.52
C ALA A 50 12.38 -9.22 -1.60
N PHE A 51 13.04 -8.20 -2.14
CA PHE A 51 14.16 -8.37 -3.07
C PHE A 51 15.35 -9.09 -2.44
N TYR A 52 15.72 -8.73 -1.21
CA TYR A 52 16.80 -9.37 -0.49
C TYR A 52 16.50 -10.85 -0.24
N VAL A 53 15.29 -11.20 0.18
CA VAL A 53 14.87 -12.59 0.33
C VAL A 53 14.99 -13.29 -1.02
N ASN A 54 14.30 -12.82 -2.05
CA ASN A 54 14.28 -13.45 -3.37
C ASN A 54 15.70 -13.69 -3.95
N LYS A 55 16.63 -12.76 -3.76
CA LYS A 55 18.01 -12.90 -4.25
C LYS A 55 18.84 -13.94 -3.50
N ASN A 56 18.61 -14.12 -2.19
CA ASN A 56 19.45 -14.97 -1.36
C ASN A 56 18.96 -16.42 -1.29
N VAL A 57 17.71 -16.72 -1.68
CA VAL A 57 17.22 -18.09 -1.65
C VAL A 57 17.95 -18.89 -2.73
N SER A 58 18.57 -20.00 -2.34
CA SER A 58 19.34 -20.89 -3.20
C SER A 58 18.46 -21.74 -4.14
N GLN A 59 17.17 -21.84 -3.85
CA GLN A 59 16.16 -22.57 -4.63
C GLN A 59 15.04 -21.62 -5.03
N ASN A 60 14.35 -21.90 -6.15
CA ASN A 60 13.19 -21.09 -6.56
C ASN A 60 11.97 -21.24 -5.63
N LEU A 61 11.99 -22.20 -4.71
CA LEU A 61 10.90 -22.49 -3.78
C LEU A 61 11.23 -21.97 -2.38
N VAL A 62 10.27 -21.26 -1.79
CA VAL A 62 10.39 -20.60 -0.49
C VAL A 62 9.19 -20.99 0.37
N VAL A 63 9.42 -21.23 1.65
CA VAL A 63 8.35 -21.33 2.64
C VAL A 63 7.74 -19.95 2.83
N LEU A 64 6.55 -19.74 2.28
CA LEU A 64 5.83 -18.47 2.38
C LEU A 64 5.03 -18.37 3.68
N HIS A 65 4.60 -19.51 4.22
CA HIS A 65 3.86 -19.54 5.47
C HIS A 65 4.19 -20.78 6.30
N TYR A 66 4.32 -20.56 7.60
CA TYR A 66 4.57 -21.58 8.60
C TYR A 66 3.53 -21.44 9.71
N ASN A 67 2.95 -22.57 10.12
CA ASN A 67 2.03 -22.68 11.23
C ASN A 67 2.71 -23.49 12.35
N VAL A 68 2.62 -23.01 13.59
CA VAL A 68 3.22 -23.70 14.75
C VAL A 68 2.65 -25.10 14.95
N ASN A 69 1.37 -25.32 14.63
CA ASN A 69 0.69 -26.61 14.82
C ASN A 69 0.81 -27.54 13.60
N LEU A 70 0.93 -27.00 12.39
CA LEU A 70 0.88 -27.78 11.12
C LEU A 70 2.22 -27.79 10.37
N GLY A 71 3.22 -27.05 10.83
CA GLY A 71 4.48 -26.85 10.12
C GLY A 71 4.32 -25.97 8.88
N VAL A 72 5.13 -26.23 7.86
CA VAL A 72 5.07 -25.55 6.57
C VAL A 72 3.76 -25.90 5.86
N ASN A 73 2.90 -24.91 5.64
CA ASN A 73 1.61 -25.11 4.97
C ASN A 73 1.52 -24.40 3.60
N LEU A 74 2.47 -23.51 3.28
CA LEU A 74 2.55 -22.86 1.97
C LEU A 74 4.00 -22.76 1.52
N ILE A 75 4.28 -23.40 0.39
CA ILE A 75 5.52 -23.27 -0.36
C ILE A 75 5.15 -22.63 -1.69
N GLY A 76 5.85 -21.57 -2.08
CA GLY A 76 5.63 -20.89 -3.35
C GLY A 76 6.92 -20.45 -4.00
N GLN A 77 6.83 -19.71 -5.09
CA GLN A 77 8.00 -19.18 -5.76
C GLN A 77 8.57 -18.00 -4.96
N ALA A 78 9.88 -17.80 -5.00
CA ALA A 78 10.53 -16.67 -4.33
C ALA A 78 9.98 -15.30 -4.80
N THR A 79 9.47 -15.24 -6.03
CA THR A 79 8.79 -14.08 -6.61
C THR A 79 7.43 -13.77 -5.97
N ASP A 80 6.76 -14.75 -5.36
CA ASP A 80 5.44 -14.56 -4.75
C ASP A 80 5.50 -13.61 -3.53
N ILE A 81 6.69 -13.44 -2.93
CA ILE A 81 6.92 -12.54 -1.78
C ILE A 81 6.62 -11.08 -2.13
N TYR A 82 6.74 -10.69 -3.41
CA TYR A 82 6.41 -9.34 -3.86
C TYR A 82 4.92 -9.00 -3.73
N ILE A 83 4.04 -9.97 -3.48
CA ILE A 83 2.64 -9.69 -3.19
C ILE A 83 2.49 -8.82 -1.93
N ILE A 84 3.38 -8.97 -0.94
CA ILE A 84 3.31 -8.26 0.33
C ILE A 84 3.54 -6.74 0.14
N PRO A 85 4.62 -6.26 -0.50
CA PRO A 85 4.78 -4.84 -0.76
C PRO A 85 3.72 -4.29 -1.74
N VAL A 86 3.26 -5.08 -2.71
CA VAL A 86 2.14 -4.69 -3.60
C VAL A 86 0.85 -4.46 -2.81
N LEU A 87 0.51 -5.32 -1.85
CA LEU A 87 -0.63 -5.13 -0.95
C LEU A 87 -0.47 -3.85 -0.12
N GLY A 88 0.74 -3.56 0.37
CA GLY A 88 1.03 -2.32 1.09
C GLY A 88 0.75 -1.07 0.23
N LEU A 89 1.18 -1.09 -1.04
CA LEU A 89 0.95 0.01 -1.98
C LEU A 89 -0.53 0.15 -2.36
N ALA A 90 -1.23 -0.98 -2.54
CA ALA A 90 -2.66 -1.01 -2.80
C ALA A 90 -3.45 -0.38 -1.64
N LEU A 91 -3.11 -0.72 -0.40
CA LEU A 91 -3.75 -0.15 0.80
C LEU A 91 -3.49 1.35 0.97
N ILE A 92 -2.25 1.80 0.70
CA ILE A 92 -1.93 3.24 0.67
C ILE A 92 -2.81 3.94 -0.37
N THR A 93 -2.94 3.36 -1.56
CA THR A 93 -3.73 3.93 -2.66
C THR A 93 -5.22 4.00 -2.32
N ILE A 94 -5.79 2.90 -1.81
CA ILE A 94 -7.20 2.82 -1.41
C ILE A 94 -7.50 3.85 -0.31
N ASN A 95 -6.67 3.89 0.74
CA ASN A 95 -6.87 4.84 1.83
C ASN A 95 -6.68 6.29 1.35
N PHE A 96 -5.78 6.56 0.42
CA PHE A 96 -5.65 7.88 -0.19
C PHE A 96 -6.89 8.28 -1.00
N ILE A 97 -7.49 7.35 -1.75
CA ILE A 97 -8.76 7.61 -2.46
C ILE A 97 -9.89 7.89 -1.45
N LEU A 98 -9.96 7.16 -0.35
CA LEU A 98 -10.94 7.44 0.71
C LEU A 98 -10.74 8.82 1.35
N LEU A 99 -9.49 9.26 1.52
CA LEU A 99 -9.19 10.60 2.02
C LEU A 99 -9.75 11.70 1.13
N LEU A 100 -9.75 11.52 -0.19
CA LEU A 100 -10.34 12.50 -1.14
C LEU A 100 -11.83 12.77 -0.85
N ASN A 101 -12.54 11.82 -0.23
CA ASN A 101 -13.95 11.99 0.13
C ASN A 101 -14.18 12.60 1.52
N VAL A 102 -13.16 12.59 2.38
CA VAL A 102 -13.29 12.90 3.81
C VAL A 102 -12.49 14.13 4.25
N TYR A 103 -11.53 14.59 3.44
CA TYR A 103 -10.58 15.63 3.82
C TYR A 103 -11.20 16.98 4.25
N ARG A 104 -12.39 17.32 3.73
CA ARG A 104 -13.12 18.54 4.11
C ARG A 104 -13.93 18.40 5.40
N LYS A 105 -14.21 17.17 5.85
CA LYS A 105 -15.15 16.87 6.94
C LYS A 105 -14.49 16.93 8.31
N ASN A 106 -13.42 16.14 8.50
CA ASN A 106 -12.79 16.01 9.82
C ASN A 106 -11.31 15.58 9.70
N LYS A 107 -10.40 16.35 10.30
CA LYS A 107 -8.97 16.04 10.38
C LYS A 107 -8.69 14.74 11.15
N PHE A 108 -9.52 14.40 12.15
CA PHE A 108 -9.41 13.15 12.89
C PHE A 108 -9.50 11.92 11.97
N LEU A 109 -10.44 11.92 11.02
CA LEU A 109 -10.59 10.82 10.07
C LEU A 109 -9.38 10.69 9.13
N ILE A 110 -8.70 11.81 8.83
CA ILE A 110 -7.45 11.79 8.07
C ILE A 110 -6.36 11.07 8.87
N HIS A 111 -6.17 11.44 10.14
CA HIS A 111 -5.23 10.76 11.03
C HIS A 111 -5.56 9.28 11.21
N LEU A 112 -6.84 8.94 11.35
CA LEU A 112 -7.30 7.57 11.51
C LEU A 112 -6.93 6.71 10.29
N LEU A 113 -7.29 7.17 9.08
CA LEU A 113 -7.01 6.43 7.84
C LEU A 113 -5.51 6.28 7.56
N LEU A 114 -4.73 7.35 7.73
CA LEU A 114 -3.28 7.31 7.54
C LEU A 114 -2.56 6.51 8.63
N GLY A 115 -3.03 6.61 9.88
CA GLY A 115 -2.52 5.84 11.01
C GLY A 115 -2.75 4.34 10.84
N PHE A 116 -3.96 3.92 10.45
CA PHE A 116 -4.24 2.53 10.10
C PHE A 116 -3.38 2.04 8.94
N SER A 117 -3.17 2.88 7.92
CA SER A 117 -2.27 2.54 6.80
C SER A 117 -0.85 2.27 7.27
N LEU A 118 -0.34 3.07 8.23
CA LEU A 118 1.00 2.88 8.80
C LEU A 118 1.07 1.58 9.58
N LEU A 119 0.09 1.33 10.45
CA LEU A 119 0.02 0.12 11.26
C LEU A 119 0.02 -1.14 10.37
N ILE A 120 -0.78 -1.14 9.29
CA ILE A 120 -0.82 -2.28 8.37
C ILE A 120 0.53 -2.45 7.65
N ASN A 121 1.16 -1.38 7.18
CA ASN A 121 2.48 -1.48 6.52
C ASN A 121 3.56 -2.03 7.48
N LEU A 122 3.49 -1.71 8.78
CA LEU A 122 4.36 -2.32 9.79
C LEU A 122 4.13 -3.83 9.91
N PHE A 123 2.87 -4.28 9.94
CA PHE A 123 2.55 -5.71 9.94
C PHE A 123 2.99 -6.42 8.66
N LEU A 124 2.91 -5.76 7.51
CA LEU A 124 3.39 -6.30 6.24
C LEU A 124 4.92 -6.47 6.24
N ILE A 125 5.67 -5.51 6.80
CA ILE A 125 7.12 -5.66 6.99
C ILE A 125 7.41 -6.82 7.94
N ALA A 126 6.69 -6.92 9.05
CA ALA A 126 6.85 -8.03 9.99
C ALA A 126 6.60 -9.38 9.31
N SER A 127 5.59 -9.47 8.43
CA SER A 127 5.32 -10.66 7.63
C SER A 127 6.49 -11.03 6.71
N THR A 128 7.05 -10.09 5.96
CA THR A 128 8.23 -10.33 5.12
C THR A 128 9.45 -10.74 5.96
N ALA A 129 9.64 -10.12 7.12
CA ALA A 129 10.71 -10.47 8.04
C ALA A 129 10.55 -11.89 8.62
N SER A 130 9.31 -12.33 8.90
CA SER A 130 9.03 -13.71 9.30
C SER A 130 9.39 -14.70 8.20
N ILE A 131 9.08 -14.41 6.93
CA ILE A 131 9.49 -15.25 5.79
C ILE A 131 11.01 -15.36 5.73
N TYR A 132 11.73 -14.25 5.89
CA TYR A 132 13.19 -14.27 5.96
C TYR A 132 13.70 -15.19 7.09
N LEU A 133 13.16 -15.05 8.31
CA LEU A 133 13.58 -15.83 9.45
C LEU A 133 13.34 -17.34 9.28
N ILE A 134 12.26 -17.75 8.61
CA ILE A 134 11.93 -19.17 8.41
C ILE A 134 12.82 -19.83 7.35
N ASN A 135 13.26 -19.08 6.33
CA ASN A 135 13.99 -19.66 5.20
C ASN A 135 15.52 -19.56 5.32
N PHE A 136 16.03 -18.65 6.15
CA PHE A 136 17.47 -18.40 6.28
C PHE A 136 18.04 -18.65 7.68
N ARG A 137 17.22 -19.15 8.60
CA ARG A 137 17.62 -19.46 9.97
C ARG A 137 17.18 -20.86 10.33
#